data_AF-A0A534TX69-F1
#
_entry.id   AF-A0A534TX69-F1
#
_cell.length_a   1.000
_cell.length_b   1.000
_cell.length_c   1.000
_cell.angle_alpha   90.00
_cell.angle_beta   90.00
_cell.angle_gamma   90.00
#
_symmetry.space_group_name_H-M   'P 1'
#
loop_
_entity.id
_entity.type
_entity.pdbx_description
1 polymer ?
#
loop_
_entity_poly.entity_id
_entity_poly.type
_entity_poly.pdbx_seq_one_letter_code
_entity_poly.pdbx_strand_id
1 'polypeptide(L)'
;MSALVVTGTDTGAGKTLVTAAIAAALRARGVRIGVAKPAETGCPRRADGLYPEDAATLAAATAVWSPASPASPVSSVAAPVARAAASGIDDDAATVEPLDAVCPYRFPDPLAPMLAAKRVGTTIDVAALVGALTARATDVDVLLIEGAGGVLVPLTAAVTYADLARMLDAPVLLVVRAVCASPGTWSIDSRPPATSPSTRTRISCAV
;
A
#
# COMPACT_ATOMS: atom_id res chain seq x y z
N MET A 1 1.84 1.21 19.44
CA MET A 1 1.99 0.66 18.09
C MET A 1 0.88 1.17 17.21
N SER A 2 1.14 1.33 15.92
CA SER A 2 0.20 1.97 15.00
C SER A 2 0.07 1.16 13.71
N ALA A 3 -1.09 0.55 13.49
CA ALA A 3 -1.48 0.07 12.17
C ALA A 3 -2.19 1.19 11.41
N LEU A 4 -2.06 1.23 10.08
CA LEU A 4 -2.78 2.14 9.20
C LEU A 4 -3.34 1.35 8.02
N VAL A 5 -4.67 1.34 7.87
CA VAL A 5 -5.31 0.71 6.72
C VAL A 5 -5.32 1.69 5.56
N VAL A 6 -4.69 1.33 4.45
CA VAL A 6 -4.67 2.12 3.21
C VAL A 6 -5.69 1.53 2.25
N THR A 7 -6.71 2.31 1.91
CA THR A 7 -7.76 1.89 0.95
C THR A 7 -7.99 2.97 -0.09
N GLY A 8 -8.87 2.73 -1.06
CA GLY A 8 -9.06 3.60 -2.21
C GLY A 8 -10.51 3.95 -2.45
N THR A 9 -10.79 4.76 -3.46
CA THR A 9 -12.16 4.92 -3.98
C THR A 9 -12.51 3.83 -4.99
N ASP A 10 -11.49 3.31 -5.69
CA ASP A 10 -11.63 2.29 -6.73
C ASP A 10 -10.37 1.43 -6.87
N THR A 11 -10.42 0.48 -7.79
CA THR A 11 -9.23 -0.18 -8.33
C THR A 11 -8.52 0.78 -9.27
N GLY A 12 -7.21 0.97 -9.07
CA GLY A 12 -6.41 1.90 -9.87
C GLY A 12 -6.28 3.31 -9.29
N ALA A 13 -6.85 3.60 -8.11
CA ALA A 13 -6.63 4.88 -7.40
C ALA A 13 -5.16 5.22 -7.09
N GLY A 14 -4.24 4.25 -7.24
CA GLY A 14 -2.82 4.43 -6.92
C GLY A 14 -2.45 4.04 -5.49
N LYS A 15 -3.25 3.18 -4.83
CA LYS A 15 -2.97 2.68 -3.47
C LYS A 15 -1.56 2.11 -3.34
N THR A 16 -1.20 1.12 -4.17
CA THR A 16 0.12 0.47 -4.17
C THR A 16 1.26 1.47 -4.23
N LEU A 17 1.11 2.47 -5.10
CA LEU A 17 2.10 3.54 -5.25
C LEU A 17 2.23 4.37 -3.99
N VAL A 18 1.11 4.81 -3.41
CA VAL A 18 1.07 5.62 -2.18
C VAL A 18 1.61 4.82 -0.99
N THR A 19 1.15 3.58 -0.80
CA THR A 19 1.61 2.70 0.28
C THR A 19 3.10 2.45 0.19
N ALA A 20 3.61 2.08 -0.99
CA ALA A 20 5.05 1.85 -1.22
C ALA A 20 5.87 3.13 -0.99
N ALA A 21 5.37 4.29 -1.42
CA ALA A 21 6.04 5.57 -1.20
C ALA A 21 6.14 5.92 0.30
N ILE A 22 5.04 5.73 1.05
CA ILE A 22 5.02 5.96 2.50
C ILE A 22 5.98 4.97 3.19
N ALA A 23 5.93 3.69 2.83
CA ALA A 23 6.82 2.67 3.37
C ALA A 23 8.29 3.03 3.15
N ALA A 24 8.68 3.34 1.91
CA ALA A 24 10.05 3.73 1.59
C ALA A 24 10.49 5.02 2.29
N ALA A 25 9.61 6.02 2.40
CA ALA A 25 9.93 7.29 3.04
C ALA A 25 10.07 7.18 4.57
N LEU A 26 9.27 6.34 5.23
CA LEU A 26 9.40 6.07 6.67
C LEU A 26 10.64 5.20 6.95
N ARG A 27 10.89 4.19 6.10
CA ARG A 27 12.12 3.39 6.16
C ARG A 27 13.37 4.26 6.04
N ALA A 28 13.40 5.20 5.10
CA ALA A 28 14.53 6.14 4.95
C ALA A 28 14.79 7.00 6.19
N ARG A 29 13.81 7.12 7.09
CA ARG A 29 13.91 7.81 8.39
C ARG A 29 14.22 6.88 9.55
N GLY A 30 14.56 5.62 9.29
CA GLY A 30 14.88 4.62 10.31
C GLY A 30 13.67 4.06 11.06
N VAL A 31 12.44 4.32 10.59
CA VAL A 31 11.23 3.73 11.18
C VAL A 31 11.16 2.27 10.79
N ARG A 32 10.95 1.38 11.76
CA ARG A 32 10.68 -0.05 11.49
C ARG A 32 9.27 -0.14 10.95
N ILE A 33 9.15 -0.38 9.65
CA ILE A 33 7.87 -0.37 8.95
C ILE A 33 7.59 -1.72 8.29
N GLY A 34 6.40 -2.25 8.53
CA GLY A 34 5.87 -3.43 7.86
C GLY A 34 4.81 -3.05 6.82
N VAL A 35 4.57 -3.96 5.89
CA VAL A 35 3.51 -3.84 4.87
C VAL A 35 2.71 -5.14 4.77
N ALA A 36 1.40 -5.03 4.64
CA ALA A 36 0.52 -6.17 4.45
C ALA A 36 -0.49 -5.89 3.34
N LYS A 37 -0.80 -6.92 2.56
CA LYS A 37 -1.82 -6.94 1.52
C LYS A 37 -2.72 -8.13 1.81
N PRO A 38 -3.76 -7.98 2.68
CA PRO A 38 -4.54 -9.10 3.16
C PRO A 38 -5.08 -10.03 2.07
N ALA A 39 -5.48 -9.46 0.93
CA ALA A 39 -5.87 -10.22 -0.24
C ALA A 39 -5.48 -9.45 -1.50
N GLU A 40 -5.05 -10.19 -2.53
CA GLU A 40 -4.78 -9.68 -3.86
C GLU A 40 -5.55 -10.50 -4.89
N THR A 41 -6.12 -9.80 -5.88
CA THR A 41 -6.96 -10.39 -6.92
C THR A 41 -6.42 -9.99 -8.29
N GLY A 42 -6.69 -10.81 -9.30
CA GLY A 42 -6.07 -10.62 -10.62
C GLY A 42 -4.61 -11.07 -10.69
N CYS A 43 -4.17 -11.94 -9.78
CA CYS A 43 -2.79 -12.41 -9.74
C CYS A 43 -2.47 -13.29 -10.97
N PRO A 44 -1.45 -12.95 -11.78
CA PRO A 44 -1.03 -13.80 -12.87
C PRO A 44 -0.46 -15.13 -12.36
N ARG A 45 -0.66 -16.21 -13.12
CA ARG A 45 -0.06 -17.51 -12.85
C ARG A 45 1.38 -17.54 -13.36
N ARG A 46 2.31 -17.88 -12.48
CA ARG A 46 3.73 -18.15 -12.75
C ARG A 46 4.06 -19.60 -12.41
N ALA A 47 5.32 -20.00 -12.60
CA ALA A 47 5.78 -21.38 -12.37
C ALA A 47 5.58 -21.85 -10.90
N ASP A 48 5.64 -20.93 -9.96
CA ASP A 48 5.53 -21.11 -8.50
C ASP A 48 4.12 -20.84 -7.94
N GLY A 49 3.14 -20.56 -8.81
CA GLY A 49 1.74 -20.34 -8.41
C GLY A 49 1.23 -18.95 -8.80
N LEU A 50 0.33 -18.40 -7.99
CA LEU A 50 -0.20 -17.05 -8.23
C LEU A 50 0.78 -16.01 -7.69
N TYR A 51 1.18 -15.10 -8.56
CA TYR A 51 2.15 -14.06 -8.23
C TYR A 51 1.43 -12.75 -7.87
N PRO A 52 1.61 -12.21 -6.64
CA PRO A 52 0.98 -10.97 -6.21
C PRO A 52 1.88 -9.77 -6.55
N GLU A 53 1.58 -9.05 -7.63
CA GLU A 53 2.39 -7.93 -8.11
C GLU A 53 2.35 -6.73 -7.15
N ASP A 54 1.19 -6.44 -6.55
CA ASP A 54 1.09 -5.36 -5.55
C ASP A 54 1.91 -5.73 -4.32
N ALA A 55 1.72 -6.95 -3.78
CA ALA A 55 2.45 -7.38 -2.59
C ALA A 55 3.98 -7.43 -2.81
N ALA A 56 4.44 -7.84 -3.99
CA ALA A 56 5.85 -7.80 -4.35
C ALA A 56 6.40 -6.36 -4.36
N THR A 57 5.63 -5.41 -4.92
CA THR A 57 5.98 -3.99 -4.92
C THR A 57 6.08 -3.45 -3.48
N LEU A 58 5.14 -3.81 -2.61
CA LEU A 58 5.15 -3.42 -1.21
C LEU A 58 6.36 -4.02 -0.47
N ALA A 59 6.63 -5.31 -0.65
CA ALA A 59 7.76 -6.00 -0.02
C ALA A 59 9.10 -5.38 -0.43
N ALA A 60 9.27 -5.04 -1.71
CA ALA A 60 10.46 -4.33 -2.20
C ALA A 60 10.62 -2.94 -1.56
N ALA A 61 9.52 -2.25 -1.24
CA ALA A 61 9.56 -0.96 -0.55
C ALA A 61 10.07 -1.07 0.89
N THR A 62 9.98 -2.23 1.53
CA THR A 62 10.49 -2.50 2.89
C THR A 62 11.79 -3.31 2.92
N ALA A 63 12.24 -3.84 1.78
CA ALA A 63 13.43 -4.66 1.60
C ALA A 63 14.76 -3.92 1.87
N VAL A 64 15.06 -3.68 3.15
CA VAL A 64 16.37 -3.44 3.79
C VAL A 64 16.25 -3.72 5.30
N TRP A 65 15.03 -3.82 5.86
CA TRP A 65 14.87 -4.05 7.29
C TRP A 65 15.05 -5.52 7.67
N SER A 66 16.19 -5.81 8.31
CA SER A 66 16.42 -7.01 9.11
C SER A 66 16.42 -6.62 10.59
N PRO A 67 15.88 -7.45 11.51
CA PRO A 67 15.99 -7.20 12.96
C PRO A 67 17.44 -7.14 13.46
N ALA A 68 18.42 -7.52 12.64
CA ALA A 68 19.83 -7.64 13.01
C ALA A 68 20.72 -6.41 12.72
N SER A 69 20.21 -5.29 12.16
CA SER A 69 21.10 -4.14 11.88
C SER A 69 20.39 -2.77 11.94
N PRO A 70 20.86 -1.81 12.75
CA PRO A 70 20.32 -0.46 12.76
C PRO A 70 20.72 0.29 11.47
N ALA A 71 19.72 0.76 10.72
CA ALA A 71 19.94 1.51 9.48
C ALA A 71 20.62 2.87 9.76
N SER A 72 21.69 3.18 9.03
CA SER A 72 22.28 4.54 8.96
C SER A 72 21.38 5.47 8.12
N PRO A 73 21.26 6.76 8.46
CA PRO A 73 20.31 7.68 7.82
C PRO A 73 20.75 8.04 6.40
N VAL A 74 19.85 7.87 5.42
CA VAL A 74 20.06 8.29 4.02
C VAL A 74 19.43 9.67 3.82
N SER A 75 20.21 10.62 3.33
CA SER A 75 20.00 12.08 3.49
C SER A 75 19.04 12.77 2.51
N SER A 76 18.16 12.09 1.76
CA SER A 76 17.19 12.80 0.90
C SER A 76 15.95 11.97 0.52
N VAL A 77 14.76 12.60 0.62
CA VAL A 77 13.43 11.95 0.47
C VAL A 77 12.84 12.10 -0.94
N ALA A 78 13.59 12.63 -1.92
CA ALA A 78 13.07 12.99 -3.24
C ALA A 78 13.55 12.04 -4.37
N ALA A 79 13.33 10.73 -4.26
CA ALA A 79 13.46 9.76 -5.37
C ALA A 79 12.96 8.28 -5.15
N PRO A 80 12.26 7.84 -4.07
CA PRO A 80 12.19 6.38 -3.83
C PRO A 80 11.37 5.59 -4.86
N VAL A 81 10.24 6.14 -5.30
CA VAL A 81 9.27 5.43 -6.16
C VAL A 81 9.81 5.20 -7.57
N ALA A 82 10.45 6.22 -8.16
CA ALA A 82 11.01 6.11 -9.51
C ALA A 82 12.29 5.24 -9.55
N ARG A 83 13.06 5.17 -8.45
CA ARG A 83 14.21 4.26 -8.37
C ARG A 83 13.81 2.82 -8.09
N ALA A 84 12.88 2.57 -7.17
CA ALA A 84 12.40 1.21 -6.88
C ALA A 84 11.74 0.54 -8.11
N ALA A 85 11.14 1.32 -9.02
CA ALA A 85 10.59 0.82 -10.28
C ALA A 85 11.61 0.71 -11.42
N ALA A 86 12.82 1.30 -11.30
CA ALA A 86 13.81 1.40 -12.39
C ALA A 86 15.14 0.68 -12.11
N SER A 87 15.45 0.33 -10.85
CA SER A 87 16.61 -0.50 -10.53
C SER A 87 16.20 -1.97 -10.60
N GLY A 88 16.88 -2.74 -11.45
CA GLY A 88 16.95 -4.19 -11.27
C GLY A 88 17.34 -4.50 -9.83
N ILE A 89 16.82 -5.61 -9.31
CA ILE A 89 17.15 -6.10 -7.97
C ILE A 89 18.66 -6.37 -7.97
N ASP A 90 19.45 -5.50 -7.36
CA ASP A 90 20.87 -5.76 -7.12
C ASP A 90 20.96 -6.86 -6.04
N ASP A 91 21.72 -7.91 -6.35
CA ASP A 91 21.89 -9.18 -5.59
C ASP A 91 22.57 -9.05 -4.20
N ASP A 92 22.62 -7.86 -3.60
CA ASP A 92 23.22 -7.67 -2.26
C ASP A 92 22.15 -7.84 -1.16
N ALA A 93 21.93 -9.10 -0.77
CA ALA A 93 21.48 -9.60 0.54
C ALA A 93 20.42 -8.80 1.34
N ALA A 94 19.51 -8.09 0.68
CA ALA A 94 18.31 -7.56 1.32
C ALA A 94 17.33 -8.72 1.56
N THR A 95 17.09 -9.08 2.82
CA THR A 95 16.05 -10.07 3.16
C THR A 95 14.68 -9.44 2.91
N VAL A 96 14.13 -9.70 1.72
CA VAL A 96 12.74 -9.36 1.37
C VAL A 96 11.82 -10.27 2.19
N GLU A 97 10.80 -9.70 2.83
CA GLU A 97 9.79 -10.50 3.53
C GLU A 97 9.11 -11.47 2.55
N PRO A 98 8.93 -12.76 2.92
CA PRO A 98 8.25 -13.72 2.05
C PRO A 98 6.89 -13.20 1.60
N LEU A 99 6.58 -13.32 0.31
CA LEU A 99 5.32 -12.81 -0.25
C LEU A 99 4.09 -13.45 0.40
N ASP A 100 4.21 -14.65 0.98
CA ASP A 100 3.12 -15.31 1.70
C ASP A 100 2.79 -14.60 3.02
N ALA A 101 3.78 -13.99 3.66
CA ALA A 101 3.60 -13.18 4.88
C ALA A 101 3.04 -11.78 4.56
N VAL A 102 3.40 -11.22 3.40
CA VAL A 102 2.84 -9.95 2.93
C VAL A 102 1.41 -10.14 2.41
N CYS A 103 1.18 -11.16 1.58
CA CYS A 103 -0.10 -11.45 0.92
C CYS A 103 -0.45 -12.95 0.98
N PRO A 104 -1.19 -13.36 2.04
CA PRO A 104 -1.56 -14.76 2.25
C PRO A 104 -2.70 -15.23 1.35
N TYR A 105 -3.56 -14.33 0.87
CA TYR A 105 -4.69 -14.67 -0.01
C TYR A 105 -4.51 -14.09 -1.40
N ARG A 106 -4.33 -14.97 -2.39
CA ARG A 106 -4.10 -14.61 -3.79
C ARG A 106 -5.14 -15.28 -4.67
N PHE A 107 -5.75 -14.50 -5.56
CA PHE A 107 -6.81 -15.00 -6.42
C PHE A 107 -6.56 -14.62 -7.89
N PRO A 108 -6.84 -15.53 -8.84
CA PRO A 108 -6.54 -15.30 -10.25
C PRO A 108 -7.48 -14.27 -10.89
N ASP A 109 -8.73 -14.23 -10.44
CA ASP A 109 -9.76 -13.41 -11.06
C ASP A 109 -9.72 -11.97 -10.52
N PRO A 110 -9.76 -10.93 -11.38
CA PRO A 110 -9.72 -9.52 -10.98
C PRO A 110 -11.08 -9.04 -10.47
N LEU A 111 -11.51 -9.58 -9.33
CA LEU A 111 -12.76 -9.23 -8.64
C LEU A 111 -12.49 -8.67 -7.25
N ALA A 112 -13.56 -8.28 -6.54
CA ALA A 112 -13.48 -8.10 -5.09
C ALA A 112 -13.00 -9.40 -4.41
N PRO A 113 -12.18 -9.33 -3.33
CA PRO A 113 -11.60 -10.49 -2.66
C PRO A 113 -12.61 -11.59 -2.32
N MET A 114 -13.75 -11.25 -1.71
CA MET A 114 -14.80 -12.24 -1.40
C MET A 114 -15.29 -13.00 -2.64
N LEU A 115 -15.51 -12.28 -3.75
CA LEU A 115 -16.01 -12.89 -4.98
C LEU A 115 -14.94 -13.77 -5.65
N ALA A 116 -13.69 -13.32 -5.64
CA ALA A 116 -12.56 -14.08 -6.16
C ALA A 116 -12.34 -15.37 -5.36
N ALA A 117 -12.40 -15.29 -4.02
CA ALA A 117 -12.35 -16.44 -3.13
C ALA A 117 -13.49 -17.43 -3.41
N LYS A 118 -14.74 -16.92 -3.49
CA LYS A 118 -15.92 -17.75 -3.77
C LYS A 118 -15.81 -18.49 -5.10
N ARG A 119 -15.26 -17.85 -6.14
CA ARG A 119 -15.09 -18.49 -7.47
C ARG A 119 -14.15 -19.67 -7.46
N VAL A 120 -13.13 -19.65 -6.60
CA VAL A 120 -12.19 -20.77 -6.42
C VAL A 120 -12.58 -21.69 -5.26
N GLY A 121 -13.79 -21.56 -4.73
CA GLY A 121 -14.30 -22.41 -3.64
C GLY A 121 -13.59 -22.21 -2.30
N THR A 122 -13.00 -21.04 -2.06
CA THR A 122 -12.28 -20.68 -0.83
C THR A 122 -12.98 -19.56 -0.07
N THR A 123 -12.72 -19.44 1.22
CA THR A 123 -13.12 -18.30 2.06
C THR A 123 -11.89 -17.71 2.74
N ILE A 124 -11.85 -16.39 2.89
CA ILE A 124 -10.81 -15.70 3.64
C ILE A 124 -11.10 -15.88 5.15
N ASP A 125 -10.18 -16.51 5.88
CA ASP A 125 -10.24 -16.57 7.33
C ASP A 125 -9.81 -15.22 7.93
N VAL A 126 -10.81 -14.44 8.32
CA VAL A 126 -10.62 -13.10 8.89
C VAL A 126 -10.00 -13.17 10.29
N ALA A 127 -10.32 -14.20 11.09
CA ALA A 127 -9.78 -14.31 12.44
C ALA A 127 -8.28 -14.59 12.40
N ALA A 128 -7.86 -15.53 11.55
CA ALA A 128 -6.44 -15.80 11.30
C ALA A 128 -5.72 -14.56 10.74
N LEU A 129 -6.35 -13.84 9.81
CA LEU A 129 -5.80 -12.62 9.22
C LEU A 129 -5.59 -11.52 10.28
N VAL A 130 -6.57 -11.27 11.15
CA VAL A 130 -6.46 -10.28 12.24
C VAL A 130 -5.37 -10.67 13.24
N GLY A 131 -5.28 -11.96 13.59
CA GLY A 131 -4.21 -12.47 14.45
C GLY A 131 -2.82 -12.21 13.87
N ALA A 132 -2.63 -12.56 12.59
CA ALA A 132 -1.37 -12.34 11.87
C ALA A 132 -1.02 -10.84 11.75
N LEU A 133 -1.99 -10.00 11.38
CA LEU A 133 -1.77 -8.55 11.27
C LEU A 133 -1.47 -7.90 12.61
N THR A 134 -2.13 -8.33 13.69
CA THR A 134 -1.85 -7.86 15.05
C THR A 134 -0.43 -8.22 15.47
N ALA A 135 -0.01 -9.47 15.25
CA ALA A 135 1.34 -9.92 15.56
C ALA A 135 2.39 -9.12 14.76
N ARG A 136 2.16 -8.91 13.46
CA ARG A 136 3.06 -8.10 12.63
C ARG A 136 3.10 -6.65 13.09
N ALA A 137 1.96 -6.08 13.50
CA ALA A 137 1.91 -4.73 14.06
C ALA A 137 2.67 -4.60 15.38
N THR A 138 2.90 -5.71 16.11
CA THR A 138 3.76 -5.73 17.30
C THR A 138 5.25 -5.87 17.01
N ASP A 139 5.64 -6.28 15.81
CA ASP A 139 7.05 -6.43 15.46
C ASP A 139 7.66 -5.15 14.88
N VAL A 140 6.82 -4.20 14.44
CA VAL A 140 7.22 -2.96 13.76
C VAL A 140 6.68 -1.72 14.50
N ASP A 141 7.21 -0.55 14.19
CA ASP A 141 6.71 0.72 14.72
C ASP A 141 5.41 1.13 14.03
N VAL A 142 5.33 0.89 12.71
CA VAL A 142 4.16 1.15 11.85
C VAL A 142 3.90 -0.02 10.92
N LEU A 143 2.66 -0.51 10.87
CA LEU A 143 2.22 -1.49 9.86
C LEU A 143 1.25 -0.82 8.87
N LEU A 144 1.60 -0.80 7.59
CA LEU A 144 0.68 -0.38 6.53
C LEU A 144 -0.08 -1.59 6.01
N ILE A 145 -1.41 -1.52 6.00
CA ILE A 145 -2.28 -2.60 5.55
C ILE A 145 -3.03 -2.11 4.32
N GLU A 146 -2.58 -2.51 3.14
CA GLU A 146 -3.20 -2.13 1.89
C GLU A 146 -4.42 -3.00 1.56
N GLY A 147 -5.56 -2.36 1.37
CA GLY A 147 -6.77 -3.01 0.88
C GLY A 147 -6.79 -3.24 -0.64
N ALA A 148 -7.68 -4.12 -1.07
CA ALA A 148 -8.02 -4.35 -2.47
C ALA A 148 -9.31 -3.60 -2.82
N GLY A 149 -9.20 -2.55 -3.63
CA GLY A 149 -10.33 -1.70 -4.00
C GLY A 149 -10.67 -0.65 -2.93
N GLY A 150 -11.97 -0.51 -2.64
CA GLY A 150 -12.52 0.52 -1.76
C GLY A 150 -12.74 0.11 -0.30
N VAL A 151 -13.05 1.10 0.56
CA VAL A 151 -13.17 0.89 2.02
C VAL A 151 -14.28 -0.09 2.41
N LEU A 152 -15.36 -0.15 1.63
CA LEU A 152 -16.49 -1.07 1.85
C LEU A 152 -16.36 -2.37 1.05
N VAL A 153 -15.21 -2.64 0.42
CA VAL A 153 -15.02 -3.88 -0.33
C VAL A 153 -15.03 -5.08 0.63
N PRO A 154 -15.82 -6.13 0.34
CA PRO A 154 -15.95 -7.29 1.21
C PRO A 154 -14.75 -8.24 1.10
N LEU A 155 -14.21 -8.63 2.27
CA LEU A 155 -13.33 -9.78 2.45
C LEU A 155 -14.16 -11.06 2.61
N THR A 156 -15.27 -10.96 3.32
CA THR A 156 -16.30 -12.01 3.46
C THR A 156 -17.69 -11.39 3.37
N ALA A 157 -18.75 -12.20 3.46
CA ALA A 157 -20.12 -11.70 3.46
C ALA A 157 -20.45 -10.78 4.66
N ALA A 158 -19.67 -10.87 5.74
CA ALA A 158 -19.90 -10.12 6.97
C ALA A 158 -18.81 -9.08 7.28
N VAL A 159 -17.69 -9.08 6.54
CA VAL A 159 -16.51 -8.28 6.88
C VAL A 159 -16.00 -7.53 5.65
N THR A 160 -15.92 -6.21 5.76
CA THR A 160 -15.29 -5.30 4.79
C THR A 160 -13.91 -4.83 5.28
N TYR A 161 -13.18 -4.06 4.46
CA TYR A 161 -11.95 -3.39 4.92
C TYR A 161 -12.20 -2.36 6.03
N ALA A 162 -13.37 -1.71 6.06
CA ALA A 162 -13.77 -0.83 7.17
C ALA A 162 -13.87 -1.61 8.49
N ASP A 163 -14.47 -2.81 8.43
CA ASP A 163 -14.59 -3.68 9.59
C ASP A 163 -13.21 -4.20 10.01
N LEU A 164 -12.36 -4.60 9.07
CA LEU A 164 -10.98 -5.00 9.36
C LEU A 164 -10.21 -3.88 10.07
N ALA A 165 -10.33 -2.63 9.61
CA ALA A 165 -9.71 -1.47 10.26
C ALA A 165 -10.22 -1.30 11.70
N ARG A 166 -11.54 -1.44 11.91
CA ARG A 166 -12.16 -1.38 13.24
C ARG A 166 -11.69 -2.52 14.16
N MET A 167 -11.57 -3.74 13.64
CA MET A 167 -11.09 -4.91 14.39
C MET A 167 -9.63 -4.75 14.85
N LEU A 168 -8.83 -4.00 14.10
CA LEU A 168 -7.43 -3.71 14.40
C LEU A 168 -7.23 -2.39 15.17
N ASP A 169 -8.31 -1.68 15.52
CA ASP A 169 -8.29 -0.32 16.07
C ASP A 169 -7.38 0.63 15.26
N ALA A 170 -7.42 0.48 13.94
CA ALA A 170 -6.52 1.15 13.01
C ALA A 170 -7.23 2.32 12.31
N PRO A 171 -6.62 3.52 12.22
CA PRO A 171 -7.10 4.56 11.34
C PRO A 171 -7.07 4.12 9.87
N VAL A 172 -7.85 4.82 9.04
CA VAL A 172 -7.93 4.58 7.59
C VAL A 172 -7.37 5.77 6.83
N LEU A 173 -6.43 5.50 5.91
CA LEU A 173 -5.99 6.43 4.87
C LEU A 173 -6.74 6.11 3.58
N LEU A 174 -7.57 7.05 3.12
CA LEU A 174 -8.31 6.93 1.86
C LEU A 174 -7.53 7.57 0.70
N VAL A 175 -7.14 6.76 -0.27
CA VAL A 175 -6.48 7.18 -1.51
C VAL A 175 -7.53 7.44 -2.57
N VAL A 176 -7.63 8.70 -3.00
CA VAL A 176 -8.59 9.12 -4.03
C VAL A 176 -7.85 9.40 -5.33
N ARG A 177 -8.40 8.96 -6.46
CA ARG A 177 -7.92 9.42 -7.77
C ARG A 177 -8.50 10.81 -8.03
N ALA A 178 -7.64 11.79 -8.29
CA ALA A 178 -8.08 13.05 -8.87
C ALA A 178 -8.40 12.83 -10.35
N VAL A 179 -9.67 12.54 -10.66
CA VAL A 179 -10.15 12.57 -12.05
C VAL A 179 -10.49 14.02 -12.37
N CYS A 180 -9.67 14.69 -13.16
CA CYS A 180 -10.02 15.99 -13.70
C CYS A 180 -10.80 15.77 -15.00
N ALA A 181 -12.09 16.05 -14.97
CA ALA A 181 -12.97 15.91 -16.11
C ALA A 181 -12.75 17.05 -17.11
N SER A 182 -11.57 17.15 -17.74
CA SER A 182 -11.29 17.91 -18.98
C SER A 182 -9.82 17.73 -19.42
N PRO A 183 -9.53 17.66 -20.73
CA PRO A 183 -8.17 17.82 -21.26
C PRO A 183 -7.78 19.31 -21.23
N GLY A 184 -7.67 19.89 -20.04
CA GLY A 184 -7.14 21.24 -19.83
C GLY A 184 -5.68 21.17 -19.42
N THR A 185 -4.84 22.03 -20.00
CA THR A 185 -3.42 22.17 -19.62
C THR A 185 -3.33 22.62 -18.16
N TRP A 186 -2.67 21.84 -17.32
CA TRP A 186 -2.38 22.22 -15.94
C TRP A 186 -1.24 23.21 -15.91
N SER A 187 -1.42 24.35 -15.22
CA SER A 187 -0.33 25.20 -14.78
C SER A 187 -0.30 25.22 -13.26
N ILE A 188 0.76 24.68 -12.66
CA ILE A 188 1.06 24.93 -11.25
C ILE A 188 1.80 26.26 -11.21
N ASP A 189 1.09 27.34 -10.87
CA ASP A 189 1.73 28.61 -10.57
C ASP A 189 2.12 28.63 -9.10
N SER A 190 3.43 28.53 -8.86
CA SER A 190 4.02 28.64 -7.53
C SER A 190 4.31 30.09 -7.12
N ARG A 191 3.95 31.09 -7.95
CA ARG A 191 4.17 32.50 -7.59
C ARG A 191 3.11 32.97 -6.58
N PRO A 192 3.51 33.64 -5.48
CA PRO A 192 2.56 34.26 -4.58
C PRO A 192 1.83 35.41 -5.30
N PRO A 193 0.53 35.62 -5.06
CA PRO A 193 -0.17 36.81 -5.55
C PRO A 193 0.48 38.06 -4.94
N ALA A 194 0.59 39.13 -5.72
CA ALA A 194 1.25 40.40 -5.35
C ALA A 194 0.69 41.07 -4.08
N THR A 195 -0.41 40.57 -3.50
CA THR A 195 -1.15 41.21 -2.42
C THR A 195 -1.31 40.34 -1.15
N SER A 196 -0.65 39.18 -1.03
CA SER A 196 -0.70 38.39 0.22
C SER A 196 0.58 37.58 0.46
N PRO A 197 1.19 37.63 1.67
CA PRO A 197 2.41 36.90 1.99
C PRO A 197 2.20 35.41 2.31
N SER A 198 0.97 34.89 2.25
CA SER A 198 0.72 33.47 2.50
C SER A 198 0.86 32.65 1.21
N THR A 199 1.83 31.73 1.19
CA THR A 199 2.07 30.79 0.08
C THR A 199 0.95 29.75 0.04
N ARG A 200 -0.19 30.09 -0.59
CA ARG A 200 -1.19 29.08 -0.98
C ARG A 200 -0.92 28.68 -2.42
N THR A 201 -0.46 27.45 -2.62
CA THR A 201 -0.48 26.81 -3.94
C THR A 201 -1.92 26.81 -4.44
N ARG A 202 -2.21 27.60 -5.47
CA ARG A 202 -3.52 27.57 -6.12
C ARG A 202 -3.48 26.52 -7.21
N ILE A 203 -4.32 25.50 -7.07
CA ILE A 203 -4.66 24.61 -8.17
C ILE A 203 -5.90 25.23 -8.81
N SER A 204 -5.73 25.91 -9.94
CA SER A 204 -6.86 26.46 -10.70
C SER A 204 -7.08 25.64 -11.96
N CYS A 205 -8.31 25.18 -12.15
CA CYS A 205 -8.79 24.73 -13.45
C CYS A 205 -9.19 25.97 -14.24
N ALA A 206 -8.56 26.22 -15.38
CA ALA A 206 -9.13 27.15 -16.35
C ALA A 206 -10.34 26.45 -16.98
N VAL A 207 -11.53 27.04 -16.84
CA VAL A 207 -12.77 26.61 -17.48
C VAL A 207 -13.03 27.51 -18.68
#